data_AF-A0A7Y6X6H9-F1
#
_entry.id   AF-A0A7Y6X6H9-F1
#
_cell.length_a   1.000
_cell.length_b   1.000
_cell.length_c   1.000
_cell.angle_alpha   90.00
_cell.angle_beta   90.00
_cell.angle_gamma   90.00
#
_symmetry.space_group_name_H-M   'P 1'
#
loop_
_entity.id
_entity.type
_entity.pdbx_description
1 polymer ?
#
loop_
_entity_poly.entity_id
_entity_poly.type
_entity_poly.pdbx_seq_one_letter_code
_entity_poly.pdbx_strand_id
1 'polypeptide(L)'
;MRQRLGSFGKGCEALAVVVLLAGCGSPPEDTPPDTDTSQRPSPGSVSAVLVANRTTFVASEDVTVSVTLTNTSTRPVRLLQWKTPGTGYKEDRLRVTRDGQPAGYIGAHYKRPAPTQEDLVTLAPGESLTGDVTVSEDYDLTTTGTYTFRYLLDPRRDGELAGFASNSVSLFIEGRKSRREEEAPRRKTFASALTFEGCSQEQQHAVSDAVRNGQDQASAAHAYLGTHKTPALSTRYLTLFGLYSPANWNKATDHFLAIRDAFQTRAITVDCACDSSAYAYVYKNQPYTIHVCRAFWPAPATGQDSKAGTLLHEMSHFTAVADTHDHAYGRVNALAMALTQPLLALTNADTLEYFAENQPYLP
;
A
#
# COMPACT_ATOMS: atom_id res chain seq x y z
N MET A 1 3.99 81.50 3.51
CA MET A 1 3.90 82.11 4.86
C MET A 1 4.86 81.36 5.79
N ARG A 2 5.63 82.07 6.63
CA ARG A 2 5.66 82.00 8.13
C ARG A 2 5.80 80.58 8.74
N GLN A 3 6.88 80.25 9.46
CA GLN A 3 7.28 80.67 10.85
C GLN A 3 6.32 80.13 11.94
N ARG A 4 6.68 79.81 13.21
CA ARG A 4 7.94 79.70 14.02
C ARG A 4 7.59 78.92 15.33
N LEU A 5 8.47 78.45 16.22
CA LEU A 5 9.96 78.44 16.33
C LEU A 5 10.47 76.97 16.45
N GLY A 6 11.12 76.36 17.46
CA GLY A 6 11.78 76.75 18.74
C GLY A 6 11.76 75.60 19.79
N SER A 7 12.61 75.52 20.82
CA SER A 7 13.88 76.20 21.18
C SER A 7 14.49 75.55 22.45
N PHE A 8 15.73 75.92 22.83
CA PHE A 8 16.49 75.59 24.06
C PHE A 8 17.18 74.20 24.14
N GLY A 9 18.45 74.08 24.56
CA GLY A 9 19.51 75.12 24.68
C GLY A 9 20.54 74.88 25.80
N LYS A 10 21.73 75.50 25.64
CA LYS A 10 22.96 75.43 26.48
C LYS A 10 23.76 74.11 26.32
N GLY A 11 25.10 74.11 26.41
CA GLY A 11 26.04 75.24 26.43
C GLY A 11 27.44 74.89 26.99
N CYS A 12 28.46 75.61 26.51
CA CYS A 12 29.86 75.69 27.00
C CYS A 12 30.79 74.45 26.96
N GLU A 13 31.79 74.55 26.07
CA GLU A 13 33.24 74.53 26.36
C GLU A 13 33.88 73.45 27.26
N ALA A 14 34.81 72.69 26.65
CA ALA A 14 36.24 72.72 27.07
C ALA A 14 37.16 72.18 25.93
N LEU A 15 38.37 72.72 25.81
CA LEU A 15 39.47 72.16 25.01
C LEU A 15 40.57 71.65 25.96
N ALA A 16 41.06 70.43 25.78
CA ALA A 16 42.49 70.08 25.95
C ALA A 16 42.83 68.63 25.53
N VAL A 17 43.57 68.52 24.43
CA VAL A 17 44.78 67.67 24.21
C VAL A 17 45.09 66.53 25.21
N VAL A 18 45.25 65.29 24.71
CA VAL A 18 46.50 64.49 24.77
C VAL A 18 46.38 63.26 23.85
N VAL A 19 47.51 62.80 23.32
CA VAL A 19 47.65 61.65 22.40
C VAL A 19 48.18 60.43 23.17
N LEU A 20 47.69 59.21 22.88
CA LEU A 20 48.52 58.00 22.73
C LEU A 20 47.74 56.76 22.22
N LEU A 21 48.50 55.71 21.90
CA LEU A 21 48.16 54.59 21.00
C LEU A 21 47.49 53.37 21.67
N ALA A 22 46.97 52.50 20.79
CA ALA A 22 46.89 51.03 20.88
C ALA A 22 45.61 50.35 21.40
N GLY A 23 45.34 49.16 20.84
CA GLY A 23 44.33 48.20 21.30
C GLY A 23 43.17 47.96 20.32
N CYS A 24 43.17 46.81 19.63
CA CYS A 24 41.94 46.25 19.07
C CYS A 24 41.19 45.48 20.17
N GLY A 25 39.87 45.65 20.25
CA GLY A 25 38.98 44.92 21.16
C GLY A 25 37.78 44.35 20.40
N SER A 26 37.34 43.14 20.79
CA SER A 26 36.37 42.33 20.04
C SER A 26 34.92 42.81 20.17
N PRO A 27 34.05 42.55 19.18
CA PRO A 27 32.59 42.53 19.37
C PRO A 27 32.16 41.31 20.22
N PRO A 28 30.96 41.33 20.83
CA PRO A 28 30.50 40.31 21.79
C PRO A 28 30.02 39.00 21.15
N GLU A 29 29.89 37.97 21.99
CA GLU A 29 29.69 36.57 21.65
C GLU A 29 28.24 36.16 21.32
N ASP A 30 28.13 35.23 20.36
CA ASP A 30 27.20 34.10 20.26
C ASP A 30 25.78 34.21 20.86
N THR A 31 24.81 34.54 19.99
CA THR A 31 23.51 33.88 20.03
C THR A 31 23.61 32.55 19.27
N PRO A 32 23.40 31.37 19.88
CA PRO A 32 23.41 30.11 19.14
C PRO A 32 22.23 30.06 18.15
N PRO A 33 22.40 29.49 16.94
CA PRO A 33 21.30 29.32 16.00
C PRO A 33 20.30 28.27 16.53
N ASP A 34 19.00 28.52 16.35
CA ASP A 34 17.95 27.56 16.69
C ASP A 34 18.12 26.25 15.90
N THR A 35 18.56 25.19 16.59
CA THR A 35 18.60 23.83 16.05
C THR A 35 17.26 23.11 16.20
N ASP A 36 16.14 23.77 15.86
CA ASP A 36 14.93 23.06 15.41
C ASP A 36 15.03 22.80 13.91
N THR A 37 16.03 21.99 13.55
CA THR A 37 15.92 21.17 12.36
C THR A 37 15.40 19.81 12.79
N SER A 38 14.08 19.65 12.72
CA SER A 38 13.38 18.36 12.64
C SER A 38 13.70 17.63 11.32
N GLN A 39 15.00 17.49 11.03
CA GLN A 39 15.54 16.67 9.95
C GLN A 39 15.18 15.21 10.21
N ARG A 40 14.10 14.76 9.56
CA ARG A 40 13.73 13.35 9.49
C ARG A 40 14.99 12.55 9.10
N PRO A 41 15.42 11.57 9.93
CA PRO A 41 16.73 10.97 9.78
C PRO A 41 16.86 10.31 8.40
N SER A 42 18.01 10.53 7.76
CA SER A 42 18.34 9.96 6.44
C SER A 42 18.08 8.44 6.44
N PRO A 43 17.27 7.94 5.48
CA PRO A 43 16.89 6.53 5.38
C PRO A 43 18.06 5.52 5.39
N GLY A 44 17.81 4.29 5.85
CA GLY A 44 18.82 3.22 5.95
C GLY A 44 18.87 2.30 4.72
N SER A 45 19.76 1.31 4.69
CA SER A 45 19.93 0.43 3.51
C SER A 45 19.81 -1.05 3.88
N VAL A 46 19.16 -1.83 3.01
CA VAL A 46 18.94 -3.27 3.19
C VAL A 46 19.39 -4.05 1.98
N SER A 47 20.04 -5.20 2.19
CA SER A 47 20.24 -6.22 1.17
C SER A 47 19.34 -7.43 1.41
N ALA A 48 19.00 -8.15 0.35
CA ALA A 48 18.29 -9.43 0.39
C ALA A 48 19.10 -10.51 -0.33
N VAL A 49 19.53 -11.53 0.40
CA VAL A 49 20.22 -12.71 -0.14
C VAL A 49 19.23 -13.87 -0.22
N LEU A 50 18.98 -14.35 -1.43
CA LEU A 50 18.16 -15.53 -1.73
C LEU A 50 19.06 -16.75 -1.93
N VAL A 51 18.67 -17.88 -1.33
CA VAL A 51 19.33 -19.18 -1.44
C VAL A 51 18.27 -20.27 -1.65
N ALA A 52 18.55 -21.25 -2.51
CA ALA A 52 17.73 -22.45 -2.64
C ALA A 52 18.61 -23.70 -2.44
N ASN A 53 18.10 -24.66 -1.68
CA ASN A 53 18.83 -25.89 -1.32
C ASN A 53 18.93 -26.90 -2.49
N ARG A 54 18.18 -26.66 -3.58
CA ARG A 54 18.11 -27.45 -4.81
C ARG A 54 17.90 -26.53 -6.00
N THR A 55 18.35 -26.94 -7.19
CA THR A 55 18.18 -26.21 -8.46
C THR A 55 17.15 -26.84 -9.40
N THR A 56 16.57 -27.98 -9.05
CA THR A 56 15.64 -28.75 -9.88
C THR A 56 14.50 -29.31 -9.03
N PHE A 57 13.25 -29.11 -9.46
CA PHE A 57 12.02 -29.55 -8.79
C PHE A 57 11.06 -30.21 -9.78
N VAL A 58 10.42 -31.32 -9.38
CA VAL A 58 9.36 -32.01 -10.14
C VAL A 58 7.96 -31.55 -9.70
N ALA A 59 6.94 -31.84 -10.51
CA ALA A 59 5.57 -31.33 -10.36
C ALA A 59 4.83 -31.79 -9.08
N SER A 60 5.42 -32.67 -8.26
CA SER A 60 4.89 -33.07 -6.95
C SER A 60 5.57 -32.37 -5.76
N GLU A 61 6.54 -31.48 -5.99
CA GLU A 61 7.36 -30.88 -4.94
C GLU A 61 6.95 -29.42 -4.65
N ASP A 62 6.99 -29.03 -3.38
CA ASP A 62 6.94 -27.62 -2.99
C ASP A 62 8.28 -26.94 -3.25
N VAL A 63 8.21 -25.71 -3.75
CA VAL A 63 9.37 -24.90 -4.13
C VAL A 63 9.52 -23.79 -3.11
N THR A 64 10.64 -23.79 -2.40
CA THR A 64 10.93 -22.86 -1.31
C THR A 64 12.29 -22.23 -1.51
N VAL A 65 12.35 -20.90 -1.36
CA VAL A 65 13.57 -20.10 -1.41
C VAL A 65 13.78 -19.46 -0.04
N SER A 66 14.95 -19.69 0.56
CA SER A 66 15.32 -19.06 1.82
C SER A 66 15.83 -17.65 1.54
N VAL A 67 15.36 -16.67 2.30
CA VAL A 67 15.68 -15.25 2.10
C VAL A 67 16.19 -14.65 3.40
N THR A 68 17.39 -14.05 3.34
CA THR A 68 17.98 -13.26 4.41
C THR A 68 17.93 -11.78 4.04
N LEU A 69 17.20 -10.98 4.81
CA LEU A 69 17.30 -9.52 4.79
C LEU A 69 18.37 -9.06 5.78
N THR A 70 19.31 -8.21 5.37
CA THR A 70 20.36 -7.66 6.23
C THR A 70 20.33 -6.14 6.19
N ASN A 71 20.37 -5.47 7.35
CA ASN A 71 20.57 -4.02 7.42
C ASN A 71 22.05 -3.69 7.16
N THR A 72 22.35 -3.15 5.99
CA THR A 72 23.71 -2.79 5.55
C THR A 72 24.06 -1.33 5.84
N SER A 73 23.38 -0.69 6.80
CA SER A 73 23.58 0.72 7.16
C SER A 73 23.89 0.93 8.64
N THR A 74 24.40 2.11 8.98
CA THR A 74 24.83 2.47 10.33
C THR A 74 23.70 2.93 11.26
N ARG A 75 22.44 2.77 10.84
CA ARG A 75 21.23 3.14 11.61
C ARG A 75 20.23 1.99 11.61
N PRO A 76 19.37 1.86 12.64
CA PRO A 76 18.26 0.90 12.61
C PRO A 76 17.32 1.15 11.43
N VAL A 77 16.81 0.08 10.83
CA VAL A 77 15.82 0.10 9.75
C VAL A 77 14.54 -0.56 10.23
N ARG A 78 13.38 0.01 9.87
CA ARG A 78 12.05 -0.58 10.14
C ARG A 78 11.41 -1.07 8.84
N LEU A 79 10.93 -2.31 8.85
CA LEU A 79 10.24 -2.98 7.74
C LEU A 79 8.87 -3.49 8.21
N LEU A 80 7.90 -3.58 7.32
CA LEU A 80 6.60 -4.21 7.62
C LEU A 80 6.75 -5.74 7.71
N GLN A 81 6.27 -6.37 8.79
CA GLN A 81 6.45 -7.81 9.04
C GLN A 81 5.90 -8.66 7.89
N TRP A 82 4.72 -8.33 7.35
CA TRP A 82 4.14 -9.03 6.20
C TRP A 82 4.89 -8.83 4.86
N LYS A 83 5.85 -7.90 4.82
CA LYS A 83 6.81 -7.69 3.72
C LYS A 83 8.22 -8.22 4.04
N THR A 84 8.35 -9.09 5.06
CA THR A 84 9.61 -9.76 5.41
C THR A 84 9.46 -11.29 5.33
N PRO A 85 10.55 -12.05 5.10
CA PRO A 85 10.48 -13.50 4.91
C PRO A 85 10.24 -14.26 6.22
N GLY A 86 9.75 -15.49 6.12
CA GLY A 86 9.43 -16.33 7.28
C GLY A 86 8.00 -16.12 7.76
N THR A 87 7.81 -15.78 9.04
CA THR A 87 6.54 -15.89 9.78
C THR A 87 5.36 -15.07 9.25
N GLY A 88 5.58 -14.14 8.32
CA GLY A 88 4.57 -13.20 7.84
C GLY A 88 4.42 -13.07 6.32
N TYR A 89 5.18 -13.80 5.48
CA TYR A 89 5.17 -13.60 4.03
C TYR A 89 3.76 -13.83 3.44
N LYS A 90 3.11 -12.75 2.99
CA LYS A 90 1.70 -12.73 2.54
C LYS A 90 1.44 -11.66 1.46
N GLU A 91 2.46 -11.35 0.66
CA GLU A 91 2.47 -10.20 -0.24
C GLU A 91 3.37 -10.51 -1.45
N ASP A 92 3.06 -9.99 -2.65
CA ASP A 92 3.93 -10.11 -3.83
C ASP A 92 5.26 -9.35 -3.65
N ARG A 93 6.28 -10.00 -3.08
CA ARG A 93 7.64 -9.46 -2.84
C ARG A 93 8.74 -10.18 -3.65
N LEU A 94 8.40 -11.04 -4.60
CA LEU A 94 9.38 -11.63 -5.53
C LEU A 94 9.08 -11.21 -6.98
N ARG A 95 10.08 -10.63 -7.65
CA ARG A 95 10.08 -10.61 -9.12
C ARG A 95 10.42 -12.01 -9.60
N VAL A 96 9.44 -12.66 -10.22
CA VAL A 96 9.59 -14.01 -10.80
C VAL A 96 9.51 -13.94 -12.32
N THR A 97 10.43 -14.61 -13.01
CA THR A 97 10.36 -14.81 -14.47
C THR A 97 10.61 -16.27 -14.84
N ARG A 98 9.80 -16.82 -15.77
CA ARG A 98 10.05 -18.11 -16.44
C ARG A 98 10.69 -17.82 -17.79
N ASP A 99 11.91 -18.31 -18.00
CA ASP A 99 12.65 -18.20 -19.27
C ASP A 99 12.70 -16.74 -19.82
N GLY A 100 12.79 -15.78 -18.91
CA GLY A 100 12.81 -14.33 -19.19
C GLY A 100 11.45 -13.64 -19.22
N GLN A 101 10.33 -14.37 -19.34
CA GLN A 101 8.98 -13.81 -19.30
C GLN A 101 8.47 -13.71 -17.84
N PRO A 102 7.66 -12.70 -17.46
CA PRO A 102 7.08 -12.63 -16.11
C PRO A 102 6.22 -13.85 -15.77
N ALA A 103 6.35 -14.34 -14.55
CA ALA A 103 5.37 -15.25 -13.94
C ALA A 103 4.58 -14.46 -12.89
N GLY A 104 3.25 -14.48 -12.97
CA GLY A 104 2.38 -13.68 -12.11
C GLY A 104 2.32 -14.18 -10.68
N TYR A 105 2.11 -13.27 -9.73
CA TYR A 105 1.65 -13.63 -8.38
C TYR A 105 0.19 -14.08 -8.46
N ILE A 106 -0.11 -15.21 -7.84
CA ILE A 106 -1.46 -15.82 -7.72
C ILE A 106 -1.86 -16.05 -6.26
N GLY A 107 -1.03 -15.60 -5.31
CA GLY A 107 -1.27 -15.68 -3.88
C GLY A 107 -2.35 -14.71 -3.38
N ALA A 108 -2.49 -14.62 -2.06
CA ALA A 108 -3.56 -13.86 -1.42
C ALA A 108 -3.24 -12.35 -1.36
N HIS A 109 -4.18 -11.53 -1.82
CA HIS A 109 -4.19 -10.08 -1.65
C HIS A 109 -5.08 -9.72 -0.45
N TYR A 110 -4.55 -9.04 0.56
CA TYR A 110 -5.23 -8.81 1.84
C TYR A 110 -5.56 -7.33 2.07
N LYS A 111 -6.82 -6.91 2.22
CA LYS A 111 -7.08 -5.61 2.87
C LYS A 111 -6.58 -5.63 4.32
N ARG A 112 -5.63 -4.76 4.66
CA ARG A 112 -5.09 -4.58 6.02
C ARG A 112 -5.48 -3.20 6.60
N PRO A 113 -5.57 -3.07 7.93
CA PRO A 113 -5.53 -1.76 8.57
C PRO A 113 -4.28 -0.95 8.20
N ALA A 114 -4.32 0.36 8.42
CA ALA A 114 -3.11 1.19 8.38
C ALA A 114 -2.06 0.63 9.36
N PRO A 115 -0.80 0.41 8.94
CA PRO A 115 0.19 -0.27 9.77
C PRO A 115 0.58 0.56 11.01
N THR A 116 0.67 -0.14 12.14
CA THR A 116 1.05 0.39 13.45
C THR A 116 2.56 0.19 13.72
N GLN A 117 3.03 0.43 14.95
CA GLN A 117 4.38 -0.01 15.34
C GLN A 117 4.45 -1.52 15.64
N GLU A 118 3.32 -2.18 15.93
CA GLU A 118 3.27 -3.63 16.21
C GLU A 118 3.41 -4.46 14.92
N ASP A 119 3.08 -3.88 13.76
CA ASP A 119 3.23 -4.49 12.43
C ASP A 119 4.64 -4.31 11.83
N LEU A 120 5.57 -3.68 12.57
CA LEU A 120 6.94 -3.42 12.15
C LEU A 120 7.92 -4.41 12.79
N VAL A 121 8.97 -4.77 12.05
CA VAL A 121 10.20 -5.36 12.58
C VAL A 121 11.32 -4.34 12.43
N THR A 122 12.16 -4.22 13.46
CA THR A 122 13.35 -3.35 13.44
C THR A 122 14.59 -4.21 13.29
N LEU A 123 15.48 -3.85 12.37
CA LEU A 123 16.81 -4.42 12.21
C LEU A 123 17.84 -3.38 12.64
N ALA A 124 18.64 -3.67 13.66
CA ALA A 124 19.81 -2.91 14.06
C ALA A 124 20.91 -2.93 12.97
N PRO A 125 21.92 -2.04 13.02
CA PRO A 125 23.05 -2.06 12.08
C PRO A 125 23.74 -3.43 12.01
N GLY A 126 23.78 -4.04 10.82
CA GLY A 126 24.33 -5.38 10.59
C GLY A 126 23.41 -6.55 11.00
N GLU A 127 22.27 -6.30 11.64
CA GLU A 127 21.30 -7.34 11.98
C GLU A 127 20.65 -7.93 10.72
N SER A 128 20.29 -9.21 10.81
CA SER A 128 19.69 -9.95 9.71
C SER A 128 18.47 -10.76 10.15
N LEU A 129 17.45 -10.79 9.29
CA LEU A 129 16.24 -11.59 9.43
C LEU A 129 16.18 -12.59 8.28
N THR A 130 16.27 -13.87 8.61
CA THR A 130 16.17 -14.99 7.66
C THR A 130 14.83 -15.69 7.81
N GLY A 131 14.22 -16.05 6.68
CA GLY A 131 13.04 -16.91 6.65
C GLY A 131 12.83 -17.54 5.29
N ASP A 132 12.08 -18.63 5.28
CA ASP A 132 11.74 -19.35 4.06
C ASP A 132 10.50 -18.75 3.38
N VAL A 133 10.51 -18.73 2.05
CA VAL A 133 9.40 -18.27 1.21
C VAL A 133 9.05 -19.39 0.23
N THR A 134 7.90 -20.02 0.45
CA THR A 134 7.34 -21.03 -0.47
C THR A 134 6.63 -20.33 -1.62
N VAL A 135 7.07 -20.57 -2.85
CA VAL A 135 6.59 -19.87 -4.06
C VAL A 135 5.56 -20.67 -4.84
N SER A 136 5.45 -21.98 -4.59
CA SER A 136 4.66 -22.92 -5.40
C SER A 136 3.14 -22.86 -5.24
N GLU A 137 2.64 -22.09 -4.26
CA GLU A 137 1.21 -21.83 -4.08
C GLU A 137 0.85 -20.34 -4.30
N ASP A 138 1.84 -19.51 -4.62
CA ASP A 138 1.75 -18.04 -4.66
C ASP A 138 2.21 -17.44 -6.00
N TYR A 139 2.87 -18.18 -6.89
CA TYR A 139 3.28 -17.73 -8.23
C TYR A 139 2.87 -18.73 -9.33
N ASP A 140 2.64 -18.26 -10.55
CA ASP A 140 2.31 -19.10 -11.72
C ASP A 140 3.47 -20.03 -12.11
N LEU A 141 3.45 -21.25 -11.55
CA LEU A 141 4.36 -22.34 -11.89
C LEU A 141 3.79 -23.32 -12.92
N THR A 142 2.72 -22.97 -13.67
CA THR A 142 1.95 -23.91 -14.51
C THR A 142 2.69 -24.48 -15.71
N THR A 143 3.83 -23.91 -16.09
CA THR A 143 4.57 -24.27 -17.31
C THR A 143 6.02 -24.62 -16.97
N THR A 144 6.49 -25.80 -17.39
CA THR A 144 7.90 -26.21 -17.20
C THR A 144 8.87 -25.18 -17.78
N GLY A 145 9.91 -24.81 -17.03
CA GLY A 145 10.90 -23.84 -17.48
C GLY A 145 11.94 -23.45 -16.43
N THR A 146 12.81 -22.50 -16.78
CA THR A 146 13.80 -21.93 -15.84
C THR A 146 13.21 -20.71 -15.16
N TYR A 147 12.80 -20.87 -13.90
CA TYR A 147 12.25 -19.81 -13.07
C TYR A 147 13.36 -19.06 -12.33
N THR A 148 13.38 -17.73 -12.45
CA THR A 148 14.33 -16.85 -11.77
C THR A 148 13.62 -15.95 -10.77
N PHE A 149 14.08 -15.97 -9.52
CA PHE A 149 13.49 -15.28 -8.38
C PHE A 149 14.42 -14.18 -7.88
N ARG A 150 13.86 -13.01 -7.55
CA ARG A 150 14.58 -11.87 -6.95
C ARG A 150 13.68 -11.14 -5.96
N TYR A 151 14.17 -10.85 -4.77
CA TYR A 151 13.37 -10.16 -3.75
C TYR A 151 13.17 -8.68 -4.09
N LEU A 152 12.05 -8.12 -3.64
CA LEU A 152 11.65 -6.73 -3.82
C LEU A 152 11.33 -6.10 -2.47
N LEU A 153 12.00 -5.01 -2.15
CA LEU A 153 11.51 -3.99 -1.23
C LEU A 153 11.49 -2.66 -1.97
N ASP A 154 10.36 -1.97 -1.97
CA ASP A 154 10.23 -0.61 -2.51
C ASP A 154 10.70 0.42 -1.47
N PRO A 155 11.78 1.18 -1.73
CA PRO A 155 12.34 2.08 -0.74
C PRO A 155 11.44 3.25 -0.30
N ARG A 156 10.31 3.47 -0.97
CA ARG A 156 9.33 4.52 -0.64
C ARG A 156 8.05 3.99 0.01
N ARG A 157 7.87 2.66 0.10
CA ARG A 157 6.59 2.02 0.44
C ARG A 157 6.70 0.83 1.41
N ASP A 158 7.91 0.30 1.59
CA ASP A 158 8.15 -0.91 2.39
C ASP A 158 9.00 -0.64 3.65
N GLY A 159 9.58 0.55 3.77
CA GLY A 159 10.31 1.04 4.94
C GLY A 159 10.93 2.42 4.71
N GLU A 160 11.63 2.97 5.71
CA GLU A 160 12.45 4.18 5.54
C GLU A 160 13.82 3.79 4.95
N LEU A 161 13.86 3.49 3.65
CA LEU A 161 15.04 2.99 2.94
C LEU A 161 15.65 4.01 1.95
N ALA A 162 16.99 4.13 1.96
CA ALA A 162 17.80 4.88 0.99
C ALA A 162 18.22 4.02 -0.20
N GLY A 163 18.35 2.70 0.01
CA GLY A 163 18.76 1.75 -1.01
C GLY A 163 18.36 0.33 -0.67
N PHE A 164 18.04 -0.44 -1.70
CA PHE A 164 17.75 -1.86 -1.61
C PHE A 164 18.48 -2.63 -2.72
N ALA A 165 19.06 -3.78 -2.38
CA ALA A 165 19.76 -4.65 -3.32
C ALA A 165 19.42 -6.12 -3.09
N SER A 166 19.27 -6.89 -4.16
CA SER A 166 18.98 -8.32 -4.09
C SER A 166 19.66 -9.09 -5.22
N ASN A 167 20.18 -10.28 -4.94
CA ASN A 167 20.63 -11.23 -5.97
C ASN A 167 19.44 -11.89 -6.70
N SER A 168 19.74 -12.77 -7.63
CA SER A 168 18.74 -13.69 -8.20
C SER A 168 19.14 -15.14 -7.93
N VAL A 169 18.15 -16.03 -7.86
CA VAL A 169 18.31 -17.49 -7.88
C VAL A 169 17.51 -18.05 -9.04
N SER A 170 18.08 -18.97 -9.81
CA SER A 170 17.41 -19.62 -10.95
C SER A 170 17.25 -21.11 -10.70
N LEU A 171 16.03 -21.62 -10.90
CA LEU A 171 15.60 -23.00 -10.64
C LEU A 171 14.95 -23.57 -11.89
N PHE A 172 15.23 -24.82 -12.25
CA PHE A 172 14.40 -25.56 -13.18
C PHE A 172 13.20 -26.15 -12.44
N ILE A 173 12.00 -25.87 -12.91
CA ILE A 173 10.75 -26.32 -12.28
C ILE A 173 9.89 -27.00 -13.35
N GLU A 174 9.41 -28.21 -13.05
CA GLU A 174 8.39 -28.88 -13.84
C GLU A 174 7.00 -28.26 -13.58
N GLY A 175 6.25 -27.99 -14.66
CA GLY A 175 5.03 -27.19 -14.60
C GLY A 175 3.91 -27.83 -13.79
N ARG A 176 3.39 -27.10 -12.80
CA ARG A 176 2.24 -27.52 -11.98
C ARG A 176 1.32 -26.36 -11.62
N LYS A 177 0.06 -26.68 -11.34
CA LYS A 177 -0.87 -25.75 -10.69
C LYS A 177 -0.51 -25.60 -9.21
N SER A 178 -0.99 -24.51 -8.60
CA SER A 178 -1.16 -24.49 -7.15
C SER A 178 -2.24 -25.50 -6.75
N ARG A 179 -2.13 -26.13 -5.57
CA ARG A 179 -3.13 -27.07 -5.04
C ARG A 179 -4.52 -26.42 -5.00
N ARG A 180 -4.55 -25.13 -4.67
CA ARG A 180 -5.75 -24.27 -4.67
C ARG A 180 -6.46 -24.24 -6.04
N GLU A 181 -5.73 -24.18 -7.14
CA GLU A 181 -6.29 -24.21 -8.51
C GLU A 181 -6.73 -25.60 -8.98
N GLU A 182 -6.25 -26.67 -8.34
CA GLU A 182 -6.71 -28.05 -8.57
C GLU A 182 -8.01 -28.37 -7.81
N GLU A 183 -8.22 -27.72 -6.66
CA GLU A 183 -9.43 -27.85 -5.83
C GLU A 183 -10.59 -26.95 -6.30
N ALA A 184 -10.28 -25.79 -6.89
CA ALA A 184 -11.24 -24.80 -7.39
C ALA A 184 -12.44 -25.33 -8.24
N PRO A 185 -12.31 -26.28 -9.19
CA PRO A 185 -13.41 -26.69 -10.08
C PRO A 185 -14.58 -27.46 -9.41
N ARG A 186 -14.66 -27.49 -8.07
CA ARG A 186 -15.72 -28.18 -7.32
C ARG A 186 -16.95 -27.32 -6.98
N ARG A 187 -16.85 -25.99 -7.00
CA ARG A 187 -17.97 -25.09 -6.66
C ARG A 187 -18.97 -24.96 -7.82
N LYS A 188 -20.18 -25.51 -7.68
CA LYS A 188 -21.32 -25.26 -8.58
C LYS A 188 -22.05 -23.98 -8.16
N THR A 189 -21.94 -22.92 -8.93
CA THR A 189 -22.64 -21.65 -8.69
C THR A 189 -23.75 -21.40 -9.72
N PHE A 190 -24.81 -20.72 -9.27
CA PHE A 190 -25.83 -20.13 -10.15
C PHE A 190 -25.50 -18.65 -10.37
N ALA A 191 -25.78 -18.10 -11.55
CA ALA A 191 -25.54 -16.68 -11.82
C ALA A 191 -26.30 -15.76 -10.84
N SER A 192 -25.72 -14.61 -10.50
CA SER A 192 -26.26 -13.63 -9.53
C SER A 192 -26.59 -14.17 -8.12
N ALA A 193 -26.03 -15.30 -7.69
CA ALA A 193 -26.23 -15.84 -6.34
C ALA A 193 -25.14 -15.37 -5.36
N LEU A 194 -25.53 -14.78 -4.22
CA LEU A 194 -24.67 -14.65 -3.04
C LEU A 194 -24.67 -15.98 -2.27
N THR A 195 -23.48 -16.45 -1.90
CA THR A 195 -23.25 -17.72 -1.19
C THR A 195 -22.28 -17.52 -0.04
N PHE A 196 -22.36 -18.38 0.97
CA PHE A 196 -21.63 -18.23 2.23
C PHE A 196 -20.95 -19.54 2.62
N GLU A 197 -19.70 -19.46 3.07
CA GLU A 197 -18.94 -20.59 3.62
C GLU A 197 -18.48 -20.24 5.05
N GLY A 198 -18.68 -21.16 6.01
CA GLY A 198 -18.33 -20.95 7.42
C GLY A 198 -19.15 -19.92 8.22
N CYS A 199 -20.02 -19.12 7.59
CA CYS A 199 -20.72 -17.99 8.21
C CYS A 199 -21.96 -18.38 9.05
N SER A 200 -22.09 -17.81 10.26
CA SER A 200 -23.33 -17.82 11.07
C SER A 200 -24.47 -17.02 10.40
N GLN A 201 -25.72 -17.16 10.86
CA GLN A 201 -26.85 -16.41 10.28
C GLN A 201 -26.68 -14.89 10.43
N GLU A 202 -26.13 -14.43 11.55
CA GLU A 202 -25.82 -13.03 11.83
C GLU A 202 -24.72 -12.51 10.90
N GLN A 203 -23.70 -13.33 10.63
CA GLN A 203 -22.65 -13.03 9.66
C GLN A 203 -23.21 -12.98 8.23
N GLN A 204 -24.09 -13.91 7.85
CA GLN A 204 -24.76 -13.93 6.54
C GLN A 204 -25.61 -12.67 6.32
N HIS A 205 -26.34 -12.20 7.33
CA HIS A 205 -27.06 -10.92 7.28
C HIS A 205 -26.08 -9.73 7.12
N ALA A 206 -25.05 -9.62 7.96
CA ALA A 206 -24.07 -8.53 7.89
C ALA A 206 -23.30 -8.49 6.56
N VAL A 207 -23.02 -9.65 5.95
CA VAL A 207 -22.43 -9.75 4.62
C VAL A 207 -23.44 -9.38 3.52
N SER A 208 -24.70 -9.80 3.64
CA SER A 208 -25.76 -9.41 2.69
C SER A 208 -25.99 -7.90 2.66
N ASP A 209 -25.89 -7.24 3.81
CA ASP A 209 -25.92 -5.78 3.93
C ASP A 209 -24.67 -5.15 3.30
N ALA A 210 -23.49 -5.69 3.59
CA ALA A 210 -22.23 -5.21 3.02
C ALA A 210 -22.18 -5.31 1.49
N VAL A 211 -22.68 -6.40 0.90
CA VAL A 211 -22.78 -6.60 -0.56
C VAL A 211 -23.71 -5.57 -1.21
N ARG A 212 -24.89 -5.34 -0.62
CA ARG A 212 -25.84 -4.31 -1.12
C ARG A 212 -25.25 -2.91 -1.01
N ASN A 213 -24.71 -2.56 0.15
CA ASN A 213 -24.06 -1.26 0.39
C ASN A 213 -22.85 -1.04 -0.53
N GLY A 214 -22.05 -2.08 -0.81
CA GLY A 214 -20.92 -2.02 -1.75
C GLY A 214 -21.37 -1.81 -3.20
N GLN A 215 -22.46 -2.46 -3.64
CA GLN A 215 -23.08 -2.21 -4.94
C GLN A 215 -23.57 -0.75 -5.05
N ASP A 216 -24.19 -0.21 -4.00
CA ASP A 216 -24.70 1.16 -3.99
C ASP A 216 -23.57 2.20 -3.95
N GLN A 217 -22.50 1.95 -3.18
CA GLN A 217 -21.28 2.76 -3.17
C GLN A 217 -20.59 2.78 -4.53
N ALA A 218 -20.42 1.61 -5.18
CA ALA A 218 -19.87 1.52 -6.53
C ALA A 218 -20.77 2.22 -7.58
N SER A 219 -22.09 2.06 -7.45
CA SER A 219 -23.08 2.76 -8.29
C SER A 219 -22.97 4.28 -8.16
N ALA A 220 -22.86 4.80 -6.92
CA ALA A 220 -22.71 6.22 -6.65
C ALA A 220 -21.35 6.78 -7.12
N ALA A 221 -20.28 6.00 -7.01
CA ALA A 221 -18.96 6.34 -7.53
C ALA A 221 -18.95 6.42 -9.07
N HIS A 222 -19.53 5.43 -9.75
CA HIS A 222 -19.71 5.43 -11.20
C HIS A 222 -20.60 6.59 -11.67
N ALA A 223 -21.76 6.79 -11.02
CA ALA A 223 -22.69 7.86 -11.37
C ALA A 223 -22.08 9.26 -11.19
N TYR A 224 -21.25 9.45 -10.16
CA TYR A 224 -20.45 10.66 -9.97
C TYR A 224 -19.53 10.90 -11.17
N LEU A 225 -18.68 9.92 -11.52
CA LEU A 225 -17.72 10.07 -12.61
C LEU A 225 -18.39 10.24 -14.00
N GLY A 226 -19.55 9.62 -14.22
CA GLY A 226 -20.34 9.76 -15.44
C GLY A 226 -21.14 11.07 -15.57
N THR A 227 -21.29 11.86 -14.50
CA THR A 227 -22.14 13.08 -14.51
C THR A 227 -21.45 14.37 -14.05
N HIS A 228 -20.25 14.28 -13.48
CA HIS A 228 -19.53 15.44 -12.96
C HIS A 228 -19.08 16.38 -14.09
N LYS A 229 -19.61 17.61 -14.10
CA LYS A 229 -19.47 18.56 -15.23
C LYS A 229 -18.08 19.18 -15.40
N THR A 230 -17.26 19.17 -14.36
CA THR A 230 -15.91 19.77 -14.34
C THR A 230 -14.86 18.80 -13.81
N PRO A 231 -14.57 17.68 -14.50
CA PRO A 231 -13.68 16.62 -14.00
C PRO A 231 -12.31 17.10 -13.48
N ALA A 232 -11.71 18.07 -14.19
CA ALA A 232 -10.42 18.67 -13.82
C ALA A 232 -10.44 19.53 -12.54
N LEU A 233 -11.62 19.78 -11.95
CA LEU A 233 -11.83 20.55 -10.72
C LEU A 233 -12.54 19.73 -9.62
N SER A 234 -12.77 18.43 -9.85
CA SER A 234 -13.42 17.54 -8.87
C SER A 234 -12.56 17.36 -7.63
N THR A 235 -13.02 17.83 -6.47
CA THR A 235 -12.29 17.69 -5.20
C THR A 235 -12.14 16.22 -4.81
N ARG A 236 -13.24 15.45 -4.91
CA ARG A 236 -13.25 13.99 -4.64
C ARG A 236 -12.26 13.23 -5.51
N TYR A 237 -12.19 13.52 -6.81
CA TYR A 237 -11.25 12.87 -7.72
C TYR A 237 -9.81 13.30 -7.44
N LEU A 238 -9.52 14.61 -7.41
CA LEU A 238 -8.15 15.12 -7.26
C LEU A 238 -7.50 14.70 -5.94
N THR A 239 -8.30 14.52 -4.89
CA THR A 239 -7.84 14.10 -3.57
C THR A 239 -7.51 12.60 -3.52
N LEU A 240 -8.25 11.75 -4.25
CA LEU A 240 -8.11 10.29 -4.21
C LEU A 240 -7.22 9.73 -5.32
N PHE A 241 -7.36 10.23 -6.56
CA PHE A 241 -6.65 9.72 -7.74
C PHE A 241 -5.56 10.67 -8.25
N GLY A 242 -5.36 11.83 -7.62
CA GLY A 242 -4.37 12.81 -8.02
C GLY A 242 -4.76 13.54 -9.31
N LEU A 243 -3.76 13.99 -10.08
CA LEU A 243 -3.98 14.88 -11.23
C LEU A 243 -4.92 14.26 -12.29
N TYR A 244 -5.92 15.05 -12.69
CA TYR A 244 -6.86 14.69 -13.76
C TYR A 244 -6.15 14.50 -15.11
N SER A 245 -6.52 13.41 -15.80
CA SER A 245 -6.41 13.29 -17.25
C SER A 245 -7.65 12.54 -17.77
N PRO A 246 -8.06 12.72 -19.04
CA PRO A 246 -9.20 11.98 -19.58
C PRO A 246 -9.02 10.46 -19.50
N ALA A 247 -7.80 9.96 -19.74
CA ALA A 247 -7.48 8.53 -19.65
C ALA A 247 -7.60 8.00 -18.21
N ASN A 248 -7.13 8.77 -17.23
CA ASN A 248 -7.20 8.40 -15.81
C ASN A 248 -8.65 8.42 -15.30
N TRP A 249 -9.43 9.42 -15.70
CA TRP A 249 -10.86 9.54 -15.35
C TRP A 249 -11.69 8.42 -15.95
N ASN A 250 -11.47 8.09 -17.23
CA ASN A 250 -12.13 6.96 -17.88
C ASN A 250 -11.78 5.65 -17.16
N LYS A 251 -10.49 5.40 -16.87
CA LYS A 251 -10.06 4.21 -16.11
C LYS A 251 -10.76 4.10 -14.74
N ALA A 252 -10.87 5.19 -13.99
CA ALA A 252 -11.62 5.19 -12.72
C ALA A 252 -13.12 4.89 -12.95
N THR A 253 -13.71 5.42 -14.03
CA THR A 253 -15.11 5.16 -14.40
C THR A 253 -15.34 3.69 -14.75
N ASP A 254 -14.47 3.12 -15.59
CA ASP A 254 -14.49 1.72 -16.01
C ASP A 254 -14.32 0.77 -14.82
N HIS A 255 -13.46 1.11 -13.85
CA HIS A 255 -13.31 0.34 -12.62
C HIS A 255 -14.60 0.31 -11.78
N PHE A 256 -15.24 1.46 -11.52
CA PHE A 256 -16.50 1.46 -10.76
C PHE A 256 -17.68 0.86 -11.54
N LEU A 257 -17.67 0.94 -12.88
CA LEU A 257 -18.59 0.20 -13.74
C LEU A 257 -18.43 -1.31 -13.53
N ALA A 258 -17.21 -1.83 -13.65
CA ALA A 258 -16.92 -3.25 -13.49
C ALA A 258 -17.22 -3.77 -12.08
N ILE A 259 -16.88 -3.01 -11.03
CA ILE A 259 -17.14 -3.38 -9.63
C ILE A 259 -18.66 -3.41 -9.34
N ARG A 260 -19.42 -2.43 -9.82
CA ARG A 260 -20.89 -2.42 -9.73
C ARG A 260 -21.49 -3.65 -10.40
N ASP A 261 -21.10 -3.91 -11.65
CA ASP A 261 -21.64 -5.01 -12.44
C ASP A 261 -21.18 -6.37 -11.88
N ALA A 262 -20.03 -6.43 -11.21
CA ALA A 262 -19.59 -7.61 -10.47
C ALA A 262 -20.53 -7.90 -9.28
N PHE A 263 -20.81 -6.91 -8.43
CA PHE A 263 -21.80 -7.05 -7.35
C PHE A 263 -23.20 -7.43 -7.85
N GLN A 264 -23.64 -6.86 -8.97
CA GLN A 264 -25.01 -7.04 -9.47
C GLN A 264 -25.23 -8.38 -10.22
N THR A 265 -24.23 -8.92 -10.91
CA THR A 265 -24.43 -10.02 -11.88
C THR A 265 -23.71 -11.33 -11.57
N ARG A 266 -22.71 -11.32 -10.67
CA ARG A 266 -21.82 -12.48 -10.47
C ARG A 266 -22.31 -13.37 -9.33
N ALA A 267 -21.83 -14.61 -9.35
CA ALA A 267 -21.98 -15.50 -8.22
C ALA A 267 -20.86 -15.22 -7.21
N ILE A 268 -21.21 -14.64 -6.07
CA ILE A 268 -20.25 -14.22 -5.05
C ILE A 268 -20.25 -15.27 -3.94
N THR A 269 -19.07 -15.67 -3.48
CA THR A 269 -18.89 -16.51 -2.30
C THR A 269 -18.16 -15.71 -1.24
N VAL A 270 -18.73 -15.62 -0.03
CA VAL A 270 -18.06 -15.02 1.12
C VAL A 270 -17.74 -16.10 2.15
N ASP A 271 -16.46 -16.27 2.42
CA ASP A 271 -15.93 -17.24 3.37
C ASP A 271 -15.60 -16.53 4.70
N CYS A 272 -16.20 -17.00 5.79
CA CYS A 272 -16.04 -16.44 7.13
C CYS A 272 -14.98 -17.17 7.99
N ALA A 273 -14.22 -18.12 7.44
CA ALA A 273 -13.27 -18.93 8.19
C ALA A 273 -11.91 -18.25 8.51
N CYS A 274 -11.65 -17.04 8.00
CA CYS A 274 -10.36 -16.37 8.18
C CYS A 274 -10.14 -15.86 9.62
N ASP A 275 -9.06 -16.31 10.25
CA ASP A 275 -8.65 -15.93 11.61
C ASP A 275 -7.57 -14.82 11.67
N SER A 276 -7.16 -14.28 10.52
CA SER A 276 -6.14 -13.23 10.43
C SER A 276 -6.64 -11.89 10.97
N SER A 277 -5.72 -11.04 11.44
CA SER A 277 -5.97 -9.65 11.86
C SER A 277 -6.34 -8.68 10.72
N ALA A 278 -6.26 -9.13 9.47
CA ALA A 278 -6.71 -8.40 8.28
C ALA A 278 -8.23 -8.12 8.30
N TYR A 279 -8.69 -7.27 7.36
CA TYR A 279 -10.11 -7.11 7.05
C TYR A 279 -10.61 -8.28 6.23
N ALA A 280 -9.96 -8.59 5.11
CA ALA A 280 -10.30 -9.69 4.22
C ALA A 280 -9.09 -10.10 3.37
N TYR A 281 -9.28 -11.05 2.45
CA TYR A 281 -8.41 -11.28 1.30
C TYR A 281 -9.14 -11.95 0.11
N VAL A 282 -8.53 -11.87 -1.08
CA VAL A 282 -8.90 -12.64 -2.28
C VAL A 282 -7.69 -13.27 -2.97
N TYR A 283 -7.96 -14.26 -3.82
CA TYR A 283 -7.05 -14.69 -4.88
C TYR A 283 -7.54 -14.11 -6.21
N LYS A 284 -6.76 -13.20 -6.81
CA LYS A 284 -7.19 -12.40 -7.98
C LYS A 284 -7.65 -13.22 -9.19
N ASN A 285 -7.04 -14.38 -9.39
CA ASN A 285 -7.31 -15.33 -10.47
C ASN A 285 -8.47 -16.30 -10.16
N GLN A 286 -9.13 -16.18 -9.00
CA GLN A 286 -10.21 -17.06 -8.55
C GLN A 286 -11.50 -16.28 -8.20
N PRO A 287 -12.04 -15.47 -9.13
CA PRO A 287 -13.27 -14.72 -8.90
C PRO A 287 -14.49 -15.65 -8.71
N TYR A 288 -15.42 -15.38 -7.80
CA TYR A 288 -15.59 -14.20 -6.94
C TYR A 288 -15.69 -14.63 -5.46
N THR A 289 -14.64 -15.30 -4.96
CA THR A 289 -14.55 -15.73 -3.55
C THR A 289 -13.81 -14.68 -2.72
N ILE A 290 -14.46 -14.11 -1.70
CA ILE A 290 -13.88 -13.14 -0.76
C ILE A 290 -13.81 -13.77 0.63
N HIS A 291 -12.63 -13.81 1.24
CA HIS A 291 -12.41 -14.40 2.56
C HIS A 291 -12.38 -13.27 3.61
N VAL A 292 -13.41 -13.15 4.44
CA VAL A 292 -13.52 -12.07 5.45
C VAL A 292 -12.92 -12.48 6.79
N CYS A 293 -12.04 -11.62 7.31
CA CYS A 293 -11.15 -11.85 8.45
C CYS A 293 -11.56 -11.03 9.69
N ARG A 294 -10.73 -11.01 10.74
CA ARG A 294 -11.14 -10.51 12.07
C ARG A 294 -11.48 -9.02 12.12
N ALA A 295 -10.87 -8.16 11.30
CA ALA A 295 -11.14 -6.72 11.33
C ALA A 295 -12.46 -6.34 10.61
N PHE A 296 -12.96 -7.18 9.70
CA PHE A 296 -14.26 -6.95 9.04
C PHE A 296 -15.44 -6.99 10.03
N TRP A 297 -15.39 -7.86 11.04
CA TRP A 297 -16.50 -8.05 11.99
C TRP A 297 -16.81 -6.83 12.88
N PRO A 298 -15.85 -6.12 13.49
CA PRO A 298 -16.11 -4.86 14.21
C PRO A 298 -16.31 -3.64 13.30
N ALA A 299 -15.96 -3.70 12.00
CA ALA A 299 -16.09 -2.57 11.08
C ALA A 299 -17.55 -2.06 10.95
N PRO A 300 -17.78 -0.75 10.71
CA PRO A 300 -19.13 -0.23 10.49
C PRO A 300 -19.73 -0.78 9.18
N ALA A 301 -21.06 -0.81 9.05
CA ALA A 301 -21.72 -1.32 7.84
C ALA A 301 -21.40 -0.47 6.60
N THR A 302 -21.38 0.85 6.77
CA THR A 302 -20.87 1.88 5.85
C THR A 302 -20.13 2.93 6.69
N GLY A 303 -19.15 3.62 6.13
CA GLY A 303 -18.30 4.55 6.89
C GLY A 303 -17.00 4.84 6.14
N GLN A 304 -15.92 5.00 6.91
CA GLN A 304 -14.54 4.79 6.42
C GLN A 304 -14.10 3.39 6.87
N ASP A 305 -13.34 2.66 6.03
CA ASP A 305 -12.83 1.30 6.32
C ASP A 305 -13.97 0.35 6.76
N SER A 306 -15.09 0.43 6.05
CA SER A 306 -16.35 -0.23 6.39
C SER A 306 -16.45 -1.65 5.83
N LYS A 307 -17.48 -2.40 6.23
CA LYS A 307 -17.80 -3.70 5.60
C LYS A 307 -18.09 -3.55 4.11
N ALA A 308 -18.87 -2.53 3.73
CA ALA A 308 -19.15 -2.22 2.34
C ALA A 308 -17.88 -1.84 1.56
N GLY A 309 -17.05 -0.97 2.15
CA GLY A 309 -15.75 -0.58 1.61
C GLY A 309 -14.81 -1.77 1.42
N THR A 310 -14.69 -2.62 2.42
CA THR A 310 -13.88 -3.85 2.38
C THR A 310 -14.31 -4.77 1.23
N LEU A 311 -15.61 -5.07 1.08
CA LEU A 311 -16.05 -5.92 -0.05
C LEU A 311 -15.82 -5.23 -1.41
N LEU A 312 -15.84 -3.90 -1.47
CA LEU A 312 -15.56 -3.13 -2.68
C LEU A 312 -14.06 -3.18 -3.04
N HIS A 313 -13.17 -3.03 -2.06
CA HIS A 313 -11.72 -3.23 -2.16
C HIS A 313 -11.42 -4.62 -2.72
N GLU A 314 -11.90 -5.66 -2.05
CA GLU A 314 -11.67 -7.07 -2.43
C GLU A 314 -12.28 -7.41 -3.80
N MET A 315 -13.46 -6.87 -4.13
CA MET A 315 -14.05 -7.01 -5.48
C MET A 315 -13.19 -6.37 -6.57
N SER A 316 -12.50 -5.27 -6.28
CA SER A 316 -11.66 -4.57 -7.25
C SER A 316 -10.36 -5.33 -7.60
N HIS A 317 -9.88 -6.19 -6.71
CA HIS A 317 -8.66 -6.97 -6.92
C HIS A 317 -8.78 -8.01 -8.04
N PHE A 318 -9.96 -8.58 -8.27
CA PHE A 318 -10.14 -9.65 -9.26
C PHE A 318 -9.74 -9.19 -10.66
N THR A 319 -9.00 -10.05 -11.38
CA THR A 319 -8.54 -9.77 -12.76
C THR A 319 -9.70 -9.64 -13.74
N ALA A 320 -10.84 -10.24 -13.44
CA ALA A 320 -12.10 -10.13 -14.19
C ALA A 320 -12.92 -8.86 -13.87
N VAL A 321 -12.39 -7.95 -13.03
CA VAL A 321 -13.09 -6.72 -12.57
C VAL A 321 -12.23 -5.48 -12.82
N ALA A 322 -11.17 -5.28 -12.03
CA ALA A 322 -10.35 -4.05 -12.10
C ALA A 322 -8.84 -4.27 -11.91
N ASP A 323 -8.41 -5.45 -11.46
CA ASP A 323 -7.00 -5.81 -11.22
C ASP A 323 -6.22 -4.78 -10.35
N THR A 324 -6.88 -4.24 -9.34
CA THR A 324 -6.23 -3.36 -8.35
C THR A 324 -5.25 -4.14 -7.47
N HIS A 325 -4.30 -3.45 -6.84
CA HIS A 325 -3.21 -4.01 -6.06
C HIS A 325 -3.10 -3.29 -4.71
N ASP A 326 -2.45 -3.92 -3.74
CA ASP A 326 -2.21 -3.36 -2.40
C ASP A 326 -1.02 -2.41 -2.42
N HIS A 327 -1.28 -1.25 -3.01
CA HIS A 327 -0.29 -0.24 -3.31
C HIS A 327 -0.03 0.71 -2.13
N ALA A 328 -1.01 0.91 -1.24
CA ALA A 328 -0.88 1.54 0.06
C ALA A 328 -2.09 1.20 0.95
N TYR A 329 -1.85 0.79 2.20
CA TYR A 329 -2.90 0.53 3.21
C TYR A 329 -3.14 1.74 4.11
N GLY A 330 -4.41 2.06 4.37
CA GLY A 330 -4.87 3.16 5.20
C GLY A 330 -5.01 4.49 4.44
N ARG A 331 -6.12 5.20 4.67
CA ARG A 331 -6.48 6.47 4.00
C ARG A 331 -5.34 7.47 3.90
N VAL A 332 -4.56 7.67 4.97
CA VAL A 332 -3.43 8.61 4.98
C VAL A 332 -2.37 8.24 3.93
N ASN A 333 -2.05 6.95 3.79
CA ASN A 333 -1.04 6.46 2.84
C ASN A 333 -1.59 6.45 1.40
N ALA A 334 -2.87 6.10 1.22
CA ALA A 334 -3.55 6.18 -0.07
C ALA A 334 -3.56 7.63 -0.61
N LEU A 335 -3.88 8.62 0.24
CA LEU A 335 -3.84 10.04 -0.10
C LEU A 335 -2.41 10.55 -0.40
N ALA A 336 -1.42 10.19 0.42
CA ALA A 336 -0.02 10.55 0.19
C ALA A 336 0.54 9.97 -1.12
N MET A 337 0.08 8.77 -1.50
CA MET A 337 0.38 8.17 -2.79
C MET A 337 -0.33 8.89 -3.94
N ALA A 338 -1.59 9.29 -3.81
CA ALA A 338 -2.33 10.02 -4.84
C ALA A 338 -1.65 11.35 -5.24
N LEU A 339 -1.09 12.07 -4.27
CA LEU A 339 -0.35 13.32 -4.50
C LEU A 339 0.94 13.15 -5.31
N THR A 340 1.55 11.95 -5.32
CA THR A 340 2.90 11.73 -5.86
C THR A 340 2.96 10.73 -7.01
N GLN A 341 2.02 9.78 -7.05
CA GLN A 341 2.00 8.63 -7.96
C GLN A 341 0.54 8.32 -8.43
N PRO A 342 -0.14 9.23 -9.16
CA PRO A 342 -1.52 9.06 -9.60
C PRO A 342 -1.84 7.71 -10.28
N LEU A 343 -0.92 7.18 -11.10
CA LEU A 343 -1.09 5.90 -11.79
C LEU A 343 -1.19 4.70 -10.84
N LEU A 344 -0.57 4.79 -9.65
CA LEU A 344 -0.67 3.76 -8.61
C LEU A 344 -1.92 3.96 -7.74
N ALA A 345 -2.36 5.21 -7.53
CA ALA A 345 -3.63 5.48 -6.87
C ALA A 345 -4.83 4.93 -7.67
N LEU A 346 -4.77 5.05 -9.00
CA LEU A 346 -5.75 4.45 -9.92
C LEU A 346 -5.74 2.91 -9.97
N THR A 347 -4.74 2.26 -9.38
CA THR A 347 -4.66 0.79 -9.26
C THR A 347 -4.53 0.35 -7.80
N ASN A 348 -4.88 1.19 -6.82
CA ASN A 348 -4.86 0.83 -5.40
C ASN A 348 -6.28 0.53 -4.92
N ALA A 349 -6.52 -0.69 -4.42
CA ALA A 349 -7.86 -1.13 -4.00
C ALA A 349 -8.45 -0.21 -2.90
N ASP A 350 -7.64 0.10 -1.90
CA ASP A 350 -7.93 1.02 -0.79
C ASP A 350 -8.33 2.43 -1.31
N THR A 351 -7.74 2.89 -2.42
CA THR A 351 -8.10 4.18 -3.03
C THR A 351 -9.47 4.14 -3.71
N LEU A 352 -9.85 3.02 -4.33
CA LEU A 352 -11.18 2.87 -4.92
C LEU A 352 -12.24 2.77 -3.81
N GLU A 353 -11.96 2.06 -2.73
CA GLU A 353 -12.77 2.05 -1.51
C GLU A 353 -12.98 3.47 -0.97
N TYR A 354 -11.90 4.19 -0.63
CA TYR A 354 -12.04 5.52 -0.02
C TYR A 354 -12.67 6.58 -0.95
N PHE A 355 -12.60 6.40 -2.26
CA PHE A 355 -13.36 7.19 -3.22
C PHE A 355 -14.85 6.85 -3.17
N ALA A 356 -15.22 5.56 -3.13
CA ALA A 356 -16.60 5.10 -3.12
C ALA A 356 -17.32 5.38 -1.79
N GLU A 357 -16.66 5.09 -0.66
CA GLU A 357 -17.11 5.43 0.70
C GLU A 357 -17.39 6.92 0.88
N ASN A 358 -16.51 7.76 0.31
CA ASN A 358 -16.55 9.22 0.37
C ASN A 358 -16.75 9.75 1.81
N GLN A 359 -15.97 9.23 2.77
CA GLN A 359 -15.95 9.70 4.17
C GLN A 359 -14.58 10.32 4.54
N PRO A 360 -14.53 11.55 5.07
CA PRO A 360 -15.60 12.56 5.03
C PRO A 360 -15.98 12.93 3.58
N TYR A 361 -17.20 13.45 3.39
CA TYR A 361 -17.74 13.80 2.08
C TYR A 361 -16.88 14.81 1.32
N LEU A 362 -16.49 14.46 0.10
CA LEU A 362 -15.89 15.34 -0.89
C LEU A 362 -16.86 15.56 -2.07
N PRO A 363 -16.99 16.79 -2.59
CA PRO A 363 -17.78 17.13 -3.77
C PRO A 363 -17.05 16.87 -5.09
#